data_AF-A0ABD2NZX0-F1
#
_entry.id   AF-A0ABD2NZX0-F1
#
_cell.length_a   1.000
_cell.length_b   1.000
_cell.length_c   1.000
_cell.angle_alpha   90.00
_cell.angle_beta   90.00
_cell.angle_gamma   90.00
#
_symmetry.space_group_name_H-M   'P 1'
#
loop_
_entity.id
_entity.type
_entity.pdbx_description
1 polymer ?
#
loop_
_entity_poly.entity_id
_entity_poly.type
_entity_poly.pdbx_seq_one_letter_code
_entity_poly.pdbx_strand_id
1 'polypeptide(L)'
;MEISSDFISISGILINAKAKYGDLSNIKDKGYGDEEKVSYVLKSLMSFLNAGKYMEDGSPLKEFKCYFEELSMFLIVNSEFSSPFCMKEYEHLTFNIPKISQYLLCRLITGLNITEYFCATLEKLP
;
A
#
# COMPACT_ATOMS: atom_id res chain seq x y z
N MET A 1 -3.58 11.90 -10.01
CA MET A 1 -4.35 11.02 -9.11
C MET A 1 -5.11 11.92 -8.17
N GLU A 2 -6.44 11.90 -8.20
CA GLU A 2 -7.26 12.56 -7.17
C GLU A 2 -7.41 11.61 -5.97
N ILE A 3 -7.53 12.15 -4.76
CA ILE A 3 -7.82 11.34 -3.57
C ILE A 3 -9.27 10.84 -3.70
N SER A 4 -9.44 9.62 -4.17
CA SER A 4 -10.74 8.93 -4.20
C SER A 4 -11.17 8.51 -2.79
N SER A 5 -12.47 8.23 -2.62
CA SER A 5 -13.01 7.66 -1.38
C SER A 5 -12.25 6.41 -0.93
N ASP A 6 -11.76 5.63 -1.89
CA ASP A 6 -11.06 4.38 -1.63
C ASP A 6 -9.68 4.63 -1.05
N PHE A 7 -8.96 5.63 -1.57
CA PHE A 7 -7.67 6.02 -0.99
C PHE A 7 -7.83 6.63 0.41
N ILE A 8 -8.97 7.25 0.72
CA ILE A 8 -9.30 7.66 2.09
C ILE A 8 -9.50 6.42 2.98
N SER A 9 -10.25 5.41 2.52
CA SER A 9 -10.43 4.16 3.26
C SER A 9 -9.11 3.42 3.50
N ILE A 10 -8.25 3.34 2.48
CA ILE A 10 -6.92 2.72 2.58
C ILE A 10 -6.03 3.51 3.54
N SER A 11 -6.08 4.85 3.50
CA SER A 11 -5.38 5.70 4.49
C SER A 11 -5.87 5.41 5.91
N GLY A 12 -7.19 5.26 6.10
CA GLY A 12 -7.78 4.87 7.38
C GLY A 12 -7.27 3.52 7.88
N ILE A 13 -7.10 2.52 7.00
CA ILE A 13 -6.51 1.22 7.34
C ILE A 13 -5.08 1.39 7.87
N LEU A 14 -4.25 2.17 7.18
CA LEU A 14 -2.86 2.42 7.60
C LEU A 14 -2.81 3.19 8.94
N ILE A 15 -3.67 4.20 9.12
CA ILE A 15 -3.77 4.97 10.36
C ILE A 15 -4.16 4.06 11.53
N ASN A 16 -5.13 3.18 11.34
CA ASN A 16 -5.56 2.22 12.36
C ASN A 16 -4.45 1.21 12.69
N ALA A 17 -3.72 0.73 11.67
CA ALA A 17 -2.57 -0.13 11.88
C ALA A 17 -1.47 0.56 12.70
N LYS A 18 -1.18 1.84 12.39
CA LYS A 18 -0.23 2.67 13.16
C LYS A 18 -0.70 2.85 14.60
N ALA A 19 -1.97 3.16 14.82
CA ALA A 19 -2.54 3.33 16.15
C ALA A 19 -2.44 2.05 16.98
N LYS A 20 -2.59 0.88 16.35
CA LYS A 20 -2.55 -0.43 17.03
C LYS A 20 -1.13 -0.94 17.29
N TYR A 21 -0.24 -0.82 16.31
CA TYR A 21 1.08 -1.49 16.32
C TYR A 21 2.28 -0.55 16.36
N GLY A 22 2.05 0.76 16.41
CA GLY A 22 3.09 1.77 16.40
C GLY A 22 3.60 2.07 14.99
N ASP A 23 4.86 2.46 14.91
CA ASP A 23 5.45 2.96 13.67
C ASP A 23 5.59 1.88 12.58
N LEU A 24 4.95 2.11 11.42
CA LEU A 24 4.92 1.15 10.31
C LEU A 24 6.17 1.22 9.42
N SER A 25 6.96 2.29 9.52
CA SER A 25 8.23 2.40 8.78
C SER A 25 9.34 1.50 9.34
N ASN A 26 9.18 1.03 10.57
CA ASN A 26 10.17 0.21 11.27
C ASN A 26 9.93 -1.30 11.15
N ILE A 27 8.90 -1.73 10.41
CA ILE A 27 8.59 -3.16 10.21
C ILE A 27 9.70 -3.82 9.38
N LYS A 28 10.31 -4.89 9.90
CA LYS A 28 11.47 -5.57 9.28
C LYS A 28 11.21 -7.06 9.00
N ASP A 29 12.05 -7.64 8.14
CA ASP A 29 12.08 -9.08 7.91
C ASP A 29 12.77 -9.81 9.09
N LYS A 30 12.12 -10.86 9.59
CA LYS A 30 12.54 -11.84 10.62
C LYS A 30 12.52 -11.44 12.11
N GLY A 31 11.88 -12.30 12.92
CA GLY A 31 12.26 -12.57 14.31
C GLY A 31 11.76 -11.63 15.42
N TYR A 32 11.24 -10.46 15.06
CA TYR A 32 10.85 -9.42 16.05
C TYR A 32 9.33 -9.32 16.31
N GLY A 33 8.52 -10.28 15.83
CA GLY A 33 7.07 -10.28 16.02
C GLY A 33 6.28 -9.36 15.07
N ASP A 34 6.90 -8.88 13.99
CA ASP A 34 6.27 -7.99 13.01
C ASP A 34 5.29 -8.70 12.05
N GLU A 35 5.26 -10.04 12.06
CA GLU A 35 4.37 -10.85 11.21
C GLU A 35 2.89 -10.54 11.46
N GLU A 36 2.50 -10.30 12.72
CA GLU A 36 1.13 -9.93 13.06
C GLU A 36 0.76 -8.57 12.47
N LYS A 37 1.70 -7.61 12.47
CA LYS A 37 1.50 -6.27 11.90
C LYS A 37 1.28 -6.34 10.39
N VAL A 38 2.15 -7.08 9.70
CA VAL A 38 2.02 -7.30 8.24
C VAL A 38 0.70 -8.01 7.92
N SER A 39 0.39 -9.07 8.66
CA SER A 39 -0.85 -9.86 8.49
C SER A 39 -2.09 -9.00 8.71
N TYR A 40 -2.08 -8.13 9.72
CA TYR A 40 -3.19 -7.20 9.97
C TYR A 40 -3.41 -6.26 8.78
N VAL A 41 -2.38 -5.53 8.34
CA VAL A 41 -2.51 -4.57 7.24
C VAL A 41 -2.95 -5.28 5.96
N LEU A 42 -2.32 -6.40 5.62
CA LEU A 42 -2.64 -7.16 4.42
C LEU A 42 -4.09 -7.66 4.44
N LYS A 43 -4.55 -8.25 5.54
CA LYS A 43 -5.93 -8.74 5.68
C LYS A 43 -6.95 -7.60 5.61
N SER A 44 -6.66 -6.46 6.24
CA SER A 44 -7.54 -5.30 6.17
C SER A 44 -7.67 -4.76 4.74
N LEU A 45 -6.56 -4.64 4.01
CA LEU A 45 -6.60 -4.22 2.60
C LEU A 45 -7.31 -5.24 1.72
N MET A 46 -6.99 -6.53 1.87
CA MET A 46 -7.64 -7.58 1.10
C MET A 46 -9.15 -7.66 1.38
N SER A 47 -9.56 -7.49 2.64
CA SER A 47 -10.98 -7.42 3.00
C SER A 47 -11.68 -6.23 2.35
N PHE A 48 -11.04 -5.06 2.33
CA PHE A 48 -11.57 -3.87 1.67
C PHE A 48 -11.72 -4.09 0.16
N LEU A 49 -10.69 -4.63 -0.48
CA LEU A 49 -10.67 -4.86 -1.93
C LEU A 49 -11.71 -5.91 -2.37
N ASN A 50 -11.86 -6.99 -1.61
CA ASN A 50 -12.90 -7.99 -1.85
C ASN A 50 -14.31 -7.43 -1.63
N ALA A 51 -14.51 -6.61 -0.58
CA ALA A 51 -15.82 -5.98 -0.34
C ALA A 51 -16.19 -4.99 -1.46
N GLY A 52 -15.21 -4.27 -2.00
CA GLY A 52 -15.36 -3.40 -3.17
C GLY A 52 -15.45 -4.13 -4.50
N LYS A 53 -15.34 -5.48 -4.51
CA LYS A 53 -15.31 -6.32 -5.71
C LYS A 53 -14.20 -5.94 -6.70
N TYR A 54 -13.08 -5.41 -6.21
CA TYR A 54 -11.88 -5.17 -7.01
C TYR A 54 -11.09 -6.45 -7.28
N MET A 55 -11.32 -7.48 -6.46
CA MET A 55 -10.66 -8.77 -6.50
C MET A 55 -11.68 -9.90 -6.50
N GLU A 56 -11.32 -11.00 -7.15
CA GLU A 56 -12.04 -12.28 -7.15
C GLU A 56 -11.03 -13.40 -6.87
N ASP A 57 -11.36 -14.31 -5.95
CA ASP A 57 -10.48 -15.41 -5.53
C ASP A 57 -9.03 -14.98 -5.18
N GLY A 58 -8.89 -13.82 -4.54
CA GLY A 58 -7.58 -13.27 -4.16
C GLY A 58 -6.75 -12.73 -5.32
N SER A 59 -7.35 -12.59 -6.51
CA SER A 59 -6.71 -12.02 -7.69
C SER A 59 -7.38 -10.72 -8.12
N PRO A 60 -6.60 -9.69 -8.52
CA PRO A 60 -7.11 -8.46 -9.11
C PRO A 60 -7.93 -8.71 -10.38
N LEU A 61 -9.12 -8.11 -10.48
CA LEU A 61 -9.89 -8.12 -11.72
C LEU A 61 -9.27 -7.15 -12.74
N LYS A 62 -9.10 -7.61 -13.99
CA LYS A 62 -8.38 -6.88 -15.05
C LYS A 62 -8.99 -5.52 -15.41
N GLU A 63 -10.30 -5.37 -15.25
CA GLU A 63 -11.02 -4.12 -15.51
C GLU A 63 -10.60 -2.98 -14.55
N PHE A 64 -10.06 -3.31 -13.37
CA PHE A 64 -9.54 -2.34 -12.41
C PHE A 64 -8.03 -2.12 -12.54
N LYS A 65 -7.43 -2.41 -13.70
CA LYS A 65 -5.99 -2.22 -13.94
C LYS A 65 -5.49 -0.85 -13.49
N CYS A 66 -6.12 0.24 -13.94
CA CYS A 66 -5.69 1.59 -13.60
C CYS A 66 -5.74 1.85 -12.09
N TYR A 67 -6.77 1.33 -11.41
CA TYR A 67 -6.90 1.44 -9.97
C TYR A 67 -5.74 0.75 -9.23
N PHE A 68 -5.32 -0.45 -9.65
CA PHE A 68 -4.21 -1.15 -9.02
C PHE A 68 -2.85 -0.51 -9.30
N GLU A 69 -2.67 0.13 -10.46
CA GLU A 69 -1.50 0.96 -10.75
C GLU A 69 -1.45 2.21 -9.83
N GLU A 70 -2.59 2.87 -9.63
CA GLU A 70 -2.75 3.99 -8.71
C GLU A 70 -2.53 3.58 -7.24
N LEU A 71 -3.05 2.42 -6.84
CA LEU A 71 -2.78 1.84 -5.52
C LEU A 71 -1.31 1.55 -5.31
N SER A 72 -0.65 0.98 -6.32
CA SER A 72 0.79 0.74 -6.28
C SER A 72 1.55 2.06 -6.11
N MET A 73 1.17 3.09 -6.87
CA MET A 73 1.74 4.44 -6.76
C MET A 73 1.56 5.02 -5.37
N PHE A 74 0.34 4.93 -4.84
CA PHE A 74 -0.01 5.41 -3.51
C PHE A 74 0.85 4.74 -2.42
N LEU A 75 1.04 3.42 -2.51
CA LEU A 75 1.87 2.68 -1.55
C LEU A 75 3.35 3.05 -1.69
N ILE A 76 3.87 3.21 -2.91
CA ILE A 76 5.24 3.66 -3.17
C ILE A 76 5.48 5.03 -2.55
N VAL A 77 4.64 6.02 -2.87
CA VAL A 77 4.80 7.40 -2.39
C VAL A 77 4.70 7.49 -0.85
N ASN A 78 3.98 6.57 -0.22
CA ASN A 78 3.89 6.45 1.23
C ASN A 78 4.89 5.46 1.85
N SER A 79 5.85 4.96 1.09
CA SER A 79 6.95 4.13 1.60
C SER A 79 8.18 4.96 1.95
N GLU A 80 8.92 4.53 2.96
CA GLU A 80 10.20 5.12 3.34
C GLU A 80 11.33 4.45 2.54
N PHE A 81 11.93 5.21 1.63
CA PHE A 81 13.08 4.78 0.84
C PHE A 81 14.39 5.34 1.41
N SER A 82 15.48 4.58 1.27
CA SER A 82 16.82 5.01 1.66
C SER A 82 17.32 6.21 0.86
N SER A 83 16.79 6.41 -0.35
CA SER A 83 16.93 7.65 -1.11
C SER A 83 15.59 8.39 -1.09
N PRO A 84 15.55 9.70 -0.80
CA PRO A 84 14.30 10.44 -0.75
C PRO A 84 13.63 10.44 -2.14
N PHE A 85 12.57 9.65 -2.24
CA PHE A 85 11.70 9.61 -3.40
C PHE A 85 10.72 10.77 -3.31
N CYS A 86 11.14 11.96 -3.78
CA CYS A 86 10.36 13.19 -3.67
C CYS A 86 9.69 13.50 -5.00
N MET A 87 8.43 13.06 -5.16
CA MET A 87 7.60 13.51 -6.26
C MET A 87 6.70 14.65 -5.79
N LYS A 88 7.12 15.90 -6.06
CA LYS A 88 6.37 17.12 -5.69
C LYS A 88 4.90 17.08 -6.14
N GLU A 89 4.62 16.43 -7.26
CA GLU A 89 3.28 16.27 -7.82
C GLU A 89 2.32 15.45 -6.92
N TYR A 90 2.88 14.61 -6.03
CA TYR A 90 2.13 13.71 -5.15
C TYR A 90 2.25 14.09 -3.67
N GLU A 91 2.82 15.25 -3.35
CA GLU A 91 3.07 15.68 -1.96
C GLU A 91 1.77 15.77 -1.14
N HIS A 92 0.67 16.20 -1.77
CA HIS A 92 -0.66 16.25 -1.16
C HIS A 92 -1.19 14.87 -0.70
N LEU A 93 -0.69 13.78 -1.29
CA LEU A 93 -1.06 12.41 -0.93
C LEU A 93 -0.26 11.88 0.26
N THR A 94 0.78 12.57 0.69
CA THR A 94 1.67 12.12 1.78
C THR A 94 1.39 12.79 3.12
N PHE A 95 0.62 13.88 3.12
CA PHE A 95 0.62 14.84 4.24
C PHE A 95 0.06 14.30 5.56
N ASN A 96 -0.71 13.20 5.54
CA ASN A 96 -1.34 12.63 6.74
C ASN A 96 -1.32 11.10 6.82
N ILE A 97 -0.52 10.46 5.97
CA ILE A 97 -0.52 9.00 5.84
C ILE A 97 0.71 8.44 6.54
N PRO A 98 0.57 7.40 7.37
CA PRO A 98 1.71 6.70 7.95
C PRO A 98 2.67 6.26 6.86
N LYS A 99 3.96 6.60 7.01
CA LYS A 99 4.99 6.00 6.17
C LYS A 99 5.10 4.52 6.49
N ILE A 100 5.25 3.70 5.46
CA ILE A 100 5.43 2.25 5.57
C ILE A 100 6.86 1.86 5.21
N SER A 101 7.35 0.76 5.78
CA SER A 101 8.67 0.26 5.44
C SER A 101 8.68 -0.38 4.05
N GLN A 102 9.84 -0.43 3.39
CA GLN A 102 10.01 -1.17 2.13
C GLN A 102 9.60 -2.64 2.26
N TYR A 103 9.86 -3.23 3.43
CA TYR A 103 9.47 -4.60 3.69
C TYR A 103 7.94 -4.73 3.71
N LEU A 104 7.24 -3.84 4.43
CA LEU A 104 5.77 -3.83 4.42
C LEU A 104 5.24 -3.61 2.99
N LEU A 105 5.78 -2.64 2.24
CA LEU A 105 5.43 -2.43 0.83
C LEU A 105 5.53 -3.74 0.04
N CYS A 106 6.68 -4.41 0.04
CA CYS A 106 6.88 -5.66 -0.69
C CYS A 106 5.86 -6.72 -0.29
N ARG A 107 5.61 -6.89 1.02
CA ARG A 107 4.63 -7.86 1.52
C ARG A 107 3.21 -7.54 1.09
N LEU A 108 2.84 -6.27 0.99
CA LEU A 108 1.53 -5.84 0.48
C LEU A 108 1.40 -6.11 -1.03
N ILE A 109 2.40 -5.71 -1.83
CA ILE A 109 2.38 -5.93 -3.29
C ILE A 109 2.24 -7.42 -3.61
N THR A 110 3.07 -8.27 -2.98
CA THR A 110 3.00 -9.72 -3.21
C THR A 110 1.76 -10.33 -2.62
N GLY A 111 1.32 -9.87 -1.43
CA GLY A 111 0.19 -10.43 -0.72
C GLY A 111 -1.16 -10.11 -1.37
N LEU A 112 -1.27 -8.97 -2.05
CA LEU A 112 -2.44 -8.57 -2.82
C LEU A 112 -2.42 -9.08 -4.27
N ASN A 113 -1.35 -9.80 -4.67
CA ASN A 113 -1.15 -10.28 -6.02
C ASN A 113 -1.18 -9.16 -7.09
N ILE A 114 -0.61 -8.00 -6.77
CA ILE A 114 -0.58 -6.81 -7.65
C ILE A 114 0.80 -6.51 -8.25
N THR A 115 1.70 -7.49 -8.26
CA THR A 115 3.08 -7.35 -8.75
C THR A 115 3.16 -6.82 -10.18
N GLU A 116 2.29 -7.28 -11.08
CA GLU A 116 2.25 -6.81 -12.47
C GLU A 116 1.97 -5.29 -12.53
N TYR A 117 0.97 -4.82 -11.78
CA TYR A 117 0.60 -3.41 -11.73
C TYR A 117 1.68 -2.58 -11.06
N PHE A 118 2.34 -3.11 -10.03
CA PHE A 118 3.47 -2.45 -9.38
C PHE A 118 4.63 -2.24 -10.36
N CYS A 119 5.01 -3.27 -11.13
CA CYS A 119 6.04 -3.14 -12.16
C CYS A 119 5.67 -2.11 -13.22
N ALA A 120 4.42 -2.15 -13.72
CA ALA A 120 3.92 -1.17 -14.69
C ALA A 120 3.93 0.26 -14.13
N THR A 121 3.66 0.44 -12.84
CA THR A 121 3.78 1.74 -12.17
C THR A 121 5.23 2.20 -12.08
N LEU A 122 6.17 1.31 -11.73
CA LEU A 122 7.60 1.65 -11.66
C LEU A 122 8.17 2.14 -13.00
N GLU A 123 7.75 1.54 -14.12
CA GLU A 123 8.17 1.97 -15.47
C GLU A 123 7.73 3.40 -15.81
N LYS A 124 6.70 3.92 -15.13
CA LYS A 124 6.17 5.27 -15.32
C LYS A 124 6.79 6.29 -14.37
N LEU A 125 7.58 5.84 -13.39
CA LEU A 125 8.25 6.73 -12.46
C LEU A 125 9.45 7.41 -13.14
N PRO A 126 9.65 8.72 -12.91
CA PRO A 126 10.78 9.47 -13.46
C PRO A 126 12.12 9.07 -12.86
#